data_AF-A0A5Q3LD81-F1
#
_entry.id   AF-A0A5Q3LD81-F1
#
_cell.length_a   1.000
_cell.length_b   1.000
_cell.length_c   1.000
_cell.angle_alpha   90.00
_cell.angle_beta   90.00
_cell.angle_gamma   90.00
#
_symmetry.space_group_name_H-M   'P 1'
#
loop_
_entity.id
_entity.type
_entity.pdbx_description
1 polymer ?
#
loop_
_entity_poly.entity_id
_entity_poly.type
_entity_poly.pdbx_seq_one_letter_code
_entity_poly.pdbx_strand_id
1 'polypeptide(L)'
;MEGPRTVRGDRSSTAHPTPGCRRPRSGRSADRRRARQSLLRRRKCGPNPTDRGRSGSKLNVMTDSQGVPLAVQVSAANEHDISFLLPLSLVHFPRLGGVAGHPPAKPKRVRADAGYTSRALLNLLEGCGIEAEIPQRGQASETGLGRQRWPVERTISWLKQYRRVGTRRERRASMYEVFVTLACAMITYKQLKKQF
;
A
#
# COMPACT_ATOMS: atom_id res chain seq x y z
N MET A 1 61.44 -74.77 14.90
CA MET A 1 61.64 -74.67 13.44
C MET A 1 60.34 -74.11 12.88
N GLU A 2 60.27 -72.84 12.49
CA GLU A 2 60.89 -72.16 11.33
C GLU A 2 59.81 -71.88 10.27
N GLY A 3 59.91 -70.73 9.60
CA GLY A 3 59.15 -70.42 8.39
C GLY A 3 59.93 -70.83 7.12
N PRO A 4 59.72 -70.21 5.93
CA PRO A 4 59.05 -68.92 5.76
C PRO A 4 58.18 -68.73 4.47
N ARG A 5 57.47 -67.58 4.43
CA ARG A 5 57.28 -66.68 3.27
C ARG A 5 56.60 -67.16 1.95
N THR A 6 55.53 -66.40 1.61
CA THR A 6 55.25 -65.77 0.28
C THR A 6 54.62 -66.62 -0.86
N VAL A 7 53.87 -66.09 -1.86
CA VAL A 7 53.54 -64.68 -2.25
C VAL A 7 52.22 -64.52 -3.07
N ARG A 8 51.61 -63.31 -3.02
CA ARG A 8 50.61 -62.66 -3.94
C ARG A 8 49.22 -63.28 -4.20
N GLY A 9 48.26 -62.37 -4.43
CA GLY A 9 46.91 -62.64 -4.96
C GLY A 9 45.99 -61.41 -4.83
N ASP A 10 45.96 -60.52 -5.82
CA ASP A 10 45.25 -59.24 -5.74
C ASP A 10 43.71 -59.34 -5.79
N ARG A 11 43.03 -58.51 -4.98
CA ARG A 11 41.92 -57.66 -5.46
C ARG A 11 41.56 -56.47 -4.55
N SER A 12 42.09 -55.32 -4.96
CA SER A 12 41.53 -53.96 -4.82
C SER A 12 40.13 -53.79 -4.19
N SER A 13 40.06 -53.00 -3.12
CA SER A 13 38.86 -52.23 -2.75
C SER A 13 39.27 -50.89 -2.12
N THR A 14 39.55 -49.90 -2.97
CA THR A 14 39.76 -48.51 -2.52
C THR A 14 38.42 -47.88 -2.19
N ALA A 15 38.18 -47.59 -0.91
CA ALA A 15 36.96 -46.92 -0.48
C ALA A 15 36.86 -45.50 -1.09
N HIS A 16 35.96 -45.32 -2.07
CA HIS A 16 35.69 -44.01 -2.65
C HIS A 16 34.96 -43.11 -1.63
N PRO A 17 35.47 -41.91 -1.32
CA PRO A 17 34.69 -40.93 -0.57
C PRO A 17 33.47 -40.51 -1.41
N THR A 18 32.26 -40.67 -0.85
CA THR A 18 31.03 -40.34 -1.56
C THR A 18 30.93 -38.84 -1.86
N PRO A 19 30.28 -38.43 -2.97
CA PRO A 19 30.24 -37.02 -3.36
C PRO A 19 29.59 -36.15 -2.29
N GLY A 20 30.38 -35.25 -1.69
CA GLY A 20 29.94 -34.40 -0.58
C GLY A 20 28.66 -33.65 -0.91
N CYS A 21 27.65 -33.78 -0.03
CA CYS A 21 26.31 -33.22 -0.23
C CYS A 21 26.38 -31.71 -0.52
N ARG A 22 26.17 -31.33 -1.78
CA ARG A 22 26.16 -29.92 -2.21
C ARG A 22 24.95 -29.22 -1.61
N ARG A 23 25.14 -28.61 -0.42
CA ARG A 23 24.16 -27.71 0.20
C ARG A 23 23.57 -26.77 -0.87
N PRO A 24 22.25 -26.75 -1.10
CA PRO A 24 21.66 -25.89 -2.11
C PRO A 24 21.98 -24.42 -1.78
N ARG A 25 22.45 -23.65 -2.77
CA ARG A 25 22.73 -22.20 -2.63
C ARG A 25 21.42 -21.40 -2.61
N SER A 26 20.59 -21.64 -1.60
CA SER A 26 19.42 -20.82 -1.28
C SER A 26 19.84 -19.41 -0.81
N GLY A 27 18.87 -18.48 -0.74
CA GLY A 27 19.09 -17.13 -0.21
C GLY A 27 19.22 -16.03 -1.27
N ARG A 28 20.41 -15.83 -1.84
CA ARG A 28 20.84 -14.55 -2.48
C ARG A 28 19.86 -13.92 -3.49
N SER A 29 19.16 -14.73 -4.31
CA SER A 29 18.23 -14.23 -5.34
C SER A 29 16.81 -13.91 -4.84
N ALA A 30 16.39 -14.50 -3.72
CA ALA A 30 15.14 -14.15 -3.05
C ALA A 30 15.35 -12.94 -2.14
N ASP A 31 16.46 -12.94 -1.39
CA ASP A 31 16.84 -11.85 -0.48
C ASP A 31 17.03 -10.52 -1.24
N ARG A 32 17.79 -10.51 -2.34
CA ARG A 32 17.91 -9.33 -3.23
C ARG A 32 16.56 -8.81 -3.75
N ARG A 33 15.54 -9.66 -3.92
CA ARG A 33 14.18 -9.23 -4.30
C ARG A 33 13.43 -8.63 -3.12
N ARG A 34 13.48 -9.24 -1.93
CA ARG A 34 12.89 -8.69 -0.69
C ARG A 34 13.52 -7.34 -0.32
N ALA A 35 14.85 -7.22 -0.41
CA ALA A 35 15.59 -5.98 -0.17
C ALA A 35 15.24 -4.88 -1.19
N ARG A 36 15.08 -5.22 -2.48
CA ARG A 36 14.58 -4.25 -3.48
C ARG A 36 13.13 -3.83 -3.19
N GLN A 37 12.26 -4.76 -2.78
CA GLN A 37 10.88 -4.44 -2.40
C GLN A 37 10.81 -3.57 -1.13
N SER A 38 11.65 -3.80 -0.12
CA SER A 38 11.65 -2.97 1.10
C SER A 38 12.19 -1.55 0.84
N LEU A 39 13.21 -1.40 -0.01
CA LEU A 39 13.68 -0.10 -0.50
C LEU A 39 12.61 0.64 -1.33
N LEU A 40 11.84 -0.09 -2.15
CA LEU A 40 10.73 0.44 -2.92
C LEU A 40 9.57 0.91 -2.02
N ARG A 41 9.17 0.11 -1.01
CA ARG A 41 8.20 0.52 0.02
C ARG A 41 8.66 1.74 0.82
N ARG A 42 9.94 1.80 1.24
CA ARG A 42 10.54 3.00 1.87
C ARG A 42 10.55 4.23 0.96
N ARG A 43 10.49 4.06 -0.36
CA ARG A 43 10.31 5.15 -1.35
C ARG A 43 8.85 5.42 -1.71
N LYS A 44 7.90 4.60 -1.23
CA LYS A 44 6.49 4.56 -1.66
C LYS A 44 6.34 4.53 -3.18
N CYS A 45 7.22 3.79 -3.85
CA CYS A 45 7.19 3.51 -5.28
C CYS A 45 7.07 2.00 -5.47
N GLY A 46 6.36 1.56 -6.50
CA GLY A 46 6.28 0.14 -6.86
C GLY A 46 5.98 -0.05 -8.33
N PRO A 47 6.28 -1.24 -8.89
CA PRO A 47 5.96 -1.54 -10.29
C PRO A 47 4.44 -1.48 -10.48
N ASN A 48 3.96 -0.54 -11.30
CA ASN A 48 2.56 -0.41 -11.64
C ASN A 48 2.13 -1.64 -12.49
N PRO A 49 1.15 -2.44 -12.05
CA PRO A 49 0.69 -3.61 -12.81
C PRO A 49 0.13 -3.21 -14.20
N THR A 50 -0.45 -2.02 -14.34
CA THR A 50 -1.09 -1.58 -15.59
C THR A 50 -0.08 -0.98 -16.58
N ASP A 51 0.94 -0.24 -16.11
CA ASP A 51 1.90 0.47 -16.96
C ASP A 51 3.24 -0.29 -17.10
N ARG A 52 3.15 -1.55 -17.55
CA ARG A 52 4.29 -2.43 -17.89
C ARG A 52 5.37 -2.52 -16.79
N GLY A 53 4.98 -2.43 -15.52
CA GLY A 53 5.90 -2.49 -14.37
C GLY A 53 6.70 -1.21 -14.10
N ARG A 54 6.43 -0.08 -14.77
CA ARG A 54 7.03 1.22 -14.45
C ARG A 54 6.79 1.60 -12.98
N SER A 55 7.79 2.20 -12.34
CA SER A 55 7.71 2.53 -10.91
C SER A 55 6.79 3.74 -10.66
N GLY A 56 5.63 3.50 -10.06
CA GLY A 56 4.62 4.51 -9.73
C GLY A 56 4.28 4.59 -8.24
N SER A 57 3.57 5.65 -7.88
CA SER A 57 2.92 5.84 -6.57
C SER A 57 1.43 6.07 -6.80
N LYS A 58 0.60 5.66 -5.85
CA LYS A 58 -0.83 5.98 -5.83
C LYS A 58 -1.16 6.91 -4.64
N LEU A 59 -2.24 7.66 -4.79
CA LEU A 59 -2.79 8.54 -3.76
C LEU A 59 -4.10 7.93 -3.26
N ASN A 60 -4.12 7.49 -2.01
CA ASN A 60 -5.37 7.14 -1.33
C ASN A 60 -5.87 8.44 -0.66
N VAL A 61 -7.09 8.89 -0.96
CA VAL A 61 -7.63 10.18 -0.51
C VAL A 61 -9.00 9.97 0.13
N MET A 62 -9.23 10.57 1.29
CA MET A 62 -10.55 10.69 1.93
C MET A 62 -11.02 12.15 1.81
N THR A 63 -12.25 12.36 1.36
CA THR A 63 -12.87 13.68 1.23
C THR A 63 -14.16 13.79 2.04
N ASP A 64 -14.66 15.01 2.22
CA ASP A 64 -16.06 15.24 2.53
C ASP A 64 -16.98 15.02 1.31
N SER A 65 -18.25 15.41 1.42
CA SER A 65 -19.24 15.32 0.33
C SER A 65 -19.03 16.34 -0.80
N GLN A 66 -18.22 17.39 -0.58
CA GLN A 66 -17.96 18.47 -1.54
C GLN A 66 -16.64 18.27 -2.32
N GLY A 67 -15.74 17.42 -1.81
CA GLY A 67 -14.40 17.19 -2.34
C GLY A 67 -13.28 17.92 -1.58
N VAL A 68 -13.54 18.42 -0.37
CA VAL A 68 -12.49 18.90 0.53
C VAL A 68 -11.64 17.69 0.97
N PRO A 69 -10.32 17.67 0.73
CA PRO A 69 -9.46 16.58 1.19
C PRO A 69 -9.30 16.63 2.71
N LEU A 70 -9.81 15.61 3.41
CA LEU A 70 -9.70 15.47 4.86
C LEU A 70 -8.40 14.74 5.24
N ALA A 71 -8.12 13.64 4.56
CA ALA A 71 -6.93 12.81 4.79
C ALA A 71 -6.35 12.31 3.46
N VAL A 72 -5.03 12.15 3.39
CA VAL A 72 -4.33 11.65 2.20
C VAL A 72 -3.13 10.79 2.59
N GLN A 73 -2.96 9.67 1.88
CA GLN A 73 -1.85 8.75 2.11
C GLN A 73 -1.24 8.29 0.78
N VAL A 74 0.03 8.65 0.57
CA VAL A 74 0.83 8.11 -0.54
C VAL A 74 1.21 6.66 -0.25
N SER A 75 1.18 5.81 -1.28
CA SER A 75 1.65 4.42 -1.22
C SER A 75 2.26 3.97 -2.57
N ALA A 76 2.90 2.81 -2.60
CA ALA A 76 3.41 2.25 -3.85
C ALA A 76 2.27 1.74 -4.74
N ALA A 77 2.42 1.85 -6.07
CA ALA A 77 1.38 1.47 -7.03
C ALA A 77 1.00 -0.04 -7.06
N ASN A 78 1.73 -0.88 -6.32
CA ASN A 78 1.49 -2.33 -6.21
C ASN A 78 0.95 -2.76 -4.83
N GLU A 79 0.61 -1.82 -3.95
CA GLU A 79 -0.03 -2.12 -2.65
C GLU A 79 -1.55 -2.10 -2.80
N HIS A 80 -2.28 -2.95 -2.05
CA HIS A 80 -3.74 -3.06 -2.15
C HIS A 80 -4.46 -1.90 -1.46
N ASP A 81 -5.52 -1.37 -2.08
CA ASP A 81 -6.28 -0.21 -1.60
C ASP A 81 -6.97 -0.46 -0.24
N ILE A 82 -7.47 -1.68 -0.04
CA ILE A 82 -8.04 -2.23 1.21
C ILE A 82 -7.23 -1.80 2.45
N SER A 83 -5.89 -1.86 2.38
CA SER A 83 -5.00 -1.61 3.51
C SER A 83 -4.93 -0.15 3.96
N PHE A 84 -5.46 0.80 3.20
CA PHE A 84 -5.35 2.24 3.48
C PHE A 84 -6.63 2.85 4.08
N LEU A 85 -7.77 2.15 4.06
CA LEU A 85 -9.03 2.70 4.56
C LEU A 85 -9.01 2.94 6.08
N LEU A 86 -8.50 1.97 6.86
CA LEU A 86 -8.35 2.09 8.33
C LEU A 86 -7.32 3.17 8.75
N PRO A 87 -6.10 3.23 8.17
CA PRO A 87 -5.18 4.35 8.43
C PRO A 87 -5.77 5.72 8.11
N LEU A 88 -6.54 5.85 7.01
CA LEU A 88 -7.20 7.11 6.66
C LEU A 88 -8.32 7.49 7.64
N SER A 89 -9.11 6.53 8.14
CA SER A 89 -10.23 6.82 9.05
C SER A 89 -9.83 6.98 10.52
N LEU A 90 -8.71 6.41 10.96
CA LEU A 90 -8.30 6.39 12.38
C LEU A 90 -7.01 7.17 12.71
N VAL A 91 -6.06 7.26 11.76
CA VAL A 91 -4.72 7.84 12.03
C VAL A 91 -4.52 9.17 11.31
N HIS A 92 -5.08 9.32 10.12
CA HIS A 92 -4.95 10.53 9.30
C HIS A 92 -6.20 11.41 9.29
N PHE A 93 -7.29 11.01 9.96
CA PHE A 93 -8.51 11.80 10.05
C PHE A 93 -8.30 13.05 10.93
N PRO A 94 -8.58 14.26 10.45
CA PRO A 94 -8.40 15.49 11.22
C PRO A 94 -9.47 15.61 12.31
N ARG A 95 -9.11 16.18 13.47
CA ARG A 95 -10.10 16.57 14.48
C ARG A 95 -10.91 17.76 13.97
N LEU A 96 -12.17 17.53 13.59
CA LEU A 96 -13.03 18.56 13.02
C LEU A 96 -13.62 19.43 14.13
N GLY A 97 -13.09 20.65 14.31
CA GLY A 97 -13.65 21.66 15.20
C GLY A 97 -14.93 22.32 14.65
N GLY A 98 -15.52 23.22 15.44
CA GLY A 98 -16.71 24.01 15.05
C GLY A 98 -18.00 23.65 15.80
N VAL A 99 -17.99 22.63 16.67
CA VAL A 99 -19.10 22.29 17.57
C VAL A 99 -18.58 22.30 19.01
N ALA A 100 -19.37 22.81 19.95
CA ALA A 100 -19.02 22.79 21.37
C ALA A 100 -19.01 21.35 21.93
N GLY A 101 -17.98 21.01 22.71
CA GLY A 101 -17.76 19.66 23.23
C GLY A 101 -16.52 18.99 22.64
N HIS A 102 -16.55 17.66 22.54
CA HIS A 102 -15.41 16.87 22.04
C HIS A 102 -15.41 16.81 20.49
N PRO A 103 -14.40 17.37 19.79
CA PRO A 103 -14.34 17.34 18.33
C PRO A 103 -14.24 15.90 17.80
N PRO A 104 -15.04 15.48 16.80
CA PRO A 104 -14.96 14.14 16.25
C PRO A 104 -13.57 13.87 15.66
N ALA A 105 -12.89 12.87 16.24
CA ALA A 105 -11.56 12.39 15.84
C ALA A 105 -11.60 11.15 14.92
N LYS A 106 -12.80 10.71 14.52
CA LYS A 106 -13.05 9.62 13.56
C LYS A 106 -14.33 9.93 12.75
N PRO A 107 -14.47 9.44 11.51
CA PRO A 107 -15.72 9.55 10.77
C PRO A 107 -16.79 8.62 11.37
N LYS A 108 -18.06 9.04 11.42
CA LYS A 108 -19.18 8.16 11.79
C LYS A 108 -19.51 7.15 10.68
N ARG A 109 -19.41 7.59 9.42
CA ARG A 109 -19.69 6.82 8.19
C ARG A 109 -18.52 6.92 7.23
N VAL A 110 -18.16 5.81 6.60
CA VAL A 110 -17.14 5.75 5.55
C VAL A 110 -17.74 5.07 4.31
N ARG A 111 -17.70 5.78 3.18
CA ARG A 111 -18.06 5.26 1.86
C ARG A 111 -16.79 4.94 1.07
N ALA A 112 -16.76 3.79 0.41
CA ALA A 112 -15.63 3.35 -0.41
C ALA A 112 -16.10 2.43 -1.55
N ASP A 113 -15.20 2.12 -2.49
CA ASP A 113 -15.50 1.22 -3.61
C ASP A 113 -15.55 -0.26 -3.21
N ALA A 114 -16.23 -1.08 -4.01
CA ALA A 114 -16.24 -2.55 -3.89
C ALA A 114 -14.83 -3.21 -3.95
N GLY A 115 -13.79 -2.46 -4.36
CA GLY A 115 -12.39 -2.88 -4.28
C GLY A 115 -11.80 -2.84 -2.86
N TYR A 116 -12.44 -2.12 -1.93
CA TYR A 116 -12.08 -2.07 -0.50
C TYR A 116 -12.76 -3.17 0.32
N THR A 117 -13.77 -3.86 -0.23
CA THR A 117 -14.61 -4.83 0.50
C THR A 117 -13.81 -6.05 0.96
N SER A 118 -13.69 -6.21 2.28
CA SER A 118 -13.11 -7.38 2.94
C SER A 118 -13.80 -7.59 4.29
N ARG A 119 -14.20 -8.82 4.62
CA ARG A 119 -14.87 -9.14 5.90
C ARG A 119 -14.05 -8.65 7.10
N ALA A 120 -12.74 -8.95 7.13
CA ALA A 120 -11.86 -8.48 8.19
C ALA A 120 -11.77 -6.95 8.30
N LEU A 121 -11.90 -6.21 7.18
CA LEU A 121 -11.92 -4.75 7.21
C LEU A 121 -13.23 -4.20 7.78
N LEU A 122 -14.36 -4.79 7.40
CA LEU A 122 -15.69 -4.41 7.88
C LEU A 122 -15.81 -4.64 9.40
N ASN A 123 -15.44 -5.83 9.89
CA ASN A 123 -15.44 -6.14 11.32
C ASN A 123 -14.55 -5.18 12.14
N LEU A 124 -13.42 -4.73 11.59
CA LEU A 124 -12.53 -3.76 12.25
C LEU A 124 -13.11 -2.34 12.25
N LEU A 125 -13.84 -1.93 11.21
CA LEU A 125 -14.53 -0.64 11.17
C LEU A 125 -15.72 -0.61 12.13
N GLU A 126 -16.51 -1.69 12.16
CA GLU A 126 -17.62 -1.90 13.09
C GLU A 126 -17.14 -1.91 14.55
N GLY A 127 -16.08 -2.66 14.87
CA GLY A 127 -15.45 -2.65 16.19
C GLY A 127 -14.82 -1.30 16.57
N CYS A 128 -14.50 -0.44 15.59
CA CYS A 128 -14.11 0.94 15.82
C CYS A 128 -15.31 1.91 15.91
N GLY A 129 -16.55 1.44 15.79
CA GLY A 129 -17.77 2.27 15.74
C GLY A 129 -17.78 3.20 14.52
N ILE A 130 -17.50 2.66 13.33
CA ILE A 130 -17.55 3.34 12.04
C ILE A 130 -18.43 2.54 11.08
N GLU A 131 -19.54 3.14 10.65
CA GLU A 131 -20.47 2.53 9.70
C GLU A 131 -19.85 2.50 8.29
N ALA A 132 -19.69 1.29 7.73
CA ALA A 132 -18.99 1.07 6.46
C ALA A 132 -19.98 0.86 5.29
N GLU A 133 -20.30 1.95 4.60
CA GLU A 133 -21.18 1.94 3.42
C GLU A 133 -20.36 1.58 2.16
N ILE A 134 -20.06 0.29 1.98
CA ILE A 134 -19.23 -0.25 0.89
C ILE A 134 -20.01 -1.34 0.13
N PRO A 135 -20.25 -1.22 -1.19
CA PRO A 135 -20.97 -2.24 -1.96
C PRO A 135 -20.17 -3.55 -2.07
N GLN A 136 -20.86 -4.70 -2.05
CA GLN A 136 -20.19 -5.99 -2.19
C GLN A 136 -19.83 -6.27 -3.66
N ARG A 137 -18.69 -6.96 -3.85
CA ARG A 137 -18.14 -7.23 -5.17
C ARG A 137 -19.03 -8.22 -5.94
N GLY A 138 -19.62 -7.76 -7.04
CA GLY A 138 -20.54 -8.55 -7.87
C GLY A 138 -22.02 -8.23 -7.65
N GLN A 139 -22.38 -7.44 -6.63
CA GLN A 139 -23.72 -6.88 -6.48
C GLN A 139 -23.80 -5.53 -7.22
N ALA A 140 -24.92 -5.29 -7.90
CA ALA A 140 -25.22 -3.97 -8.43
C ALA A 140 -25.57 -3.02 -7.27
N SER A 141 -24.83 -1.92 -7.13
CA SER A 141 -25.22 -0.86 -6.19
C SER A 141 -26.35 -0.05 -6.81
N GLU A 142 -27.58 -0.33 -6.39
CA GLU A 142 -28.78 0.41 -6.79
C GLU A 142 -28.68 1.91 -6.45
N THR A 143 -27.94 2.25 -5.39
CA THR A 143 -27.59 3.65 -5.10
C THR A 143 -26.48 4.13 -6.03
N GLY A 144 -26.72 5.28 -6.68
CA GLY A 144 -25.91 5.82 -7.77
C GLY A 144 -24.47 6.20 -7.40
N LEU A 145 -23.56 5.22 -7.40
CA LEU A 145 -22.15 5.36 -7.02
C LEU A 145 -21.43 6.51 -7.74
N GLY A 146 -21.70 6.76 -9.02
CA GLY A 146 -21.04 7.83 -9.78
C GLY A 146 -21.19 9.21 -9.16
N ARG A 147 -22.38 9.55 -8.64
CA ARG A 147 -22.64 10.83 -7.94
C ARG A 147 -21.88 10.95 -6.62
N GLN A 148 -21.53 9.82 -6.01
CA GLN A 148 -20.85 9.73 -4.70
C GLN A 148 -19.33 9.59 -4.83
N ARG A 149 -18.83 9.05 -5.95
CA ARG A 149 -17.41 9.00 -6.34
C ARG A 149 -16.88 10.33 -6.86
N TRP A 150 -17.72 11.07 -7.60
CA TRP A 150 -17.35 12.32 -8.26
C TRP A 150 -16.61 13.34 -7.37
N PRO A 151 -16.95 13.55 -6.08
CA PRO A 151 -16.15 14.35 -5.16
C PRO A 151 -14.69 13.89 -5.08
N VAL A 152 -14.45 12.61 -4.79
CA VAL A 152 -13.11 12.02 -4.65
C VAL A 152 -12.32 12.07 -5.96
N GLU A 153 -12.95 11.69 -7.07
CA GLU A 153 -12.34 11.72 -8.41
C GLU A 153 -11.95 13.14 -8.84
N ARG A 154 -12.80 14.12 -8.53
CA ARG A 154 -12.55 15.56 -8.77
C ARG A 154 -11.38 16.08 -7.92
N THR A 155 -11.32 15.72 -6.64
CA THR A 155 -10.20 16.09 -5.75
C THR A 155 -8.89 15.45 -6.20
N ILE A 156 -8.89 14.18 -6.61
CA ILE A 156 -7.73 13.51 -7.21
C ILE A 156 -7.29 14.22 -8.51
N SER A 157 -8.24 14.71 -9.30
CA SER A 157 -7.95 15.47 -10.53
C SER A 157 -7.32 16.84 -10.22
N TRP A 158 -7.86 17.59 -9.26
CA TRP A 158 -7.24 18.83 -8.77
C TRP A 158 -5.85 18.61 -8.17
N LEU A 159 -5.64 17.52 -7.43
CA LEU A 159 -4.31 17.15 -6.91
C LEU A 159 -3.32 16.87 -8.06
N LYS A 160 -3.74 16.13 -9.09
CA LYS A 160 -2.91 15.86 -10.28
C LYS A 160 -2.60 17.11 -11.10
N GLN A 161 -3.43 18.16 -11.06
CA GLN A 161 -3.18 19.42 -11.75
C GLN A 161 -1.92 20.14 -11.23
N TYR A 162 -1.52 19.92 -9.97
CA TYR A 162 -0.25 20.43 -9.44
C TYR A 162 0.93 19.61 -10.00
N ARG A 163 1.78 20.25 -10.84
CA ARG A 163 2.89 19.63 -11.61
C ARG A 163 3.82 18.68 -10.83
N ARG A 164 4.04 18.90 -9.52
CA ARG A 164 4.89 18.03 -8.67
C ARG A 164 4.17 16.77 -8.17
N VAL A 165 2.84 16.81 -8.09
CA VAL A 165 1.96 15.70 -7.68
C VAL A 165 1.57 14.88 -8.91
N GLY A 166 1.06 15.52 -9.97
CA GLY A 166 0.67 14.84 -11.22
C GLY A 166 1.82 14.11 -11.93
N THR A 167 3.05 14.58 -11.80
CA THR A 167 4.25 13.85 -12.22
C THR A 167 5.28 13.87 -11.09
N ARG A 168 5.31 12.79 -10.31
CA ARG A 168 6.29 12.59 -9.23
C ARG A 168 7.73 12.62 -9.77
N ARG A 169 8.44 13.73 -9.50
CA ARG A 169 9.89 13.85 -9.72
C ARG A 169 10.72 13.58 -8.46
N GLU A 170 10.08 13.56 -7.29
CA GLU A 170 10.77 13.50 -5.99
C GLU A 170 11.32 12.11 -5.66
N ARG A 171 12.65 12.02 -5.49
CA ARG A 171 13.37 10.78 -5.15
C ARG A 171 13.07 10.25 -3.74
N ARG A 172 12.73 11.15 -2.78
CA ARG A 172 12.37 10.81 -1.39
C ARG A 172 10.84 10.77 -1.24
N ALA A 173 10.33 9.82 -0.46
CA ALA A 173 8.89 9.67 -0.21
C ALA A 173 8.32 10.86 0.57
N SER A 174 8.94 11.20 1.71
CA SER A 174 8.55 12.33 2.57
C SER A 174 8.46 13.67 1.82
N MET A 175 9.39 13.92 0.90
CA MET A 175 9.37 15.14 0.09
C MET A 175 8.21 15.18 -0.91
N TYR A 176 7.81 14.04 -1.48
CA TYR A 176 6.59 13.95 -2.29
C TYR A 176 5.33 14.13 -1.43
N GLU A 177 5.29 13.52 -0.25
CA GLU A 177 4.18 13.64 0.70
C GLU A 177 3.95 15.09 1.13
N VAL A 178 5.01 15.86 1.40
CA VAL A 178 4.90 17.31 1.69
C VAL A 178 4.23 18.08 0.55
N PHE A 179 4.54 17.78 -0.73
CA PHE A 179 3.86 18.43 -1.85
C PHE A 179 2.41 17.97 -2.04
N VAL A 180 2.07 16.73 -1.67
CA VAL A 180 0.68 16.26 -1.66
C VAL A 180 -0.12 16.94 -0.55
N THR A 181 0.41 17.03 0.67
CA THR A 181 -0.22 17.74 1.80
C THR A 181 -0.39 19.24 1.50
N LEU A 182 0.62 19.88 0.91
CA LEU A 182 0.54 21.28 0.46
C LEU A 182 -0.53 21.46 -0.62
N ALA A 183 -0.64 20.53 -1.58
CA ALA A 183 -1.69 20.57 -2.59
C ALA A 183 -3.09 20.39 -1.99
N CYS A 184 -3.25 19.53 -0.98
CA CYS A 184 -4.49 19.41 -0.20
C CYS A 184 -4.84 20.72 0.50
N ALA A 185 -3.91 21.34 1.24
CA ALA A 185 -4.13 22.62 1.92
C ALA A 185 -4.53 23.74 0.94
N MET A 186 -3.88 23.79 -0.24
CA MET A 186 -4.23 24.75 -1.30
C MET A 186 -5.59 24.48 -1.95
N ILE A 187 -6.10 23.25 -1.94
CA ILE A 187 -7.48 22.94 -2.36
C ILE A 187 -8.47 23.37 -1.27
N THR A 188 -8.22 23.02 -0.01
CA THR A 188 -9.08 23.40 1.13
C THR A 188 -9.23 24.91 1.26
N TYR A 189 -8.14 25.68 1.16
CA TYR A 189 -8.18 27.15 1.16
C TYR A 189 -9.00 27.72 -0.01
N LYS A 190 -8.84 27.17 -1.23
CA LYS A 190 -9.62 27.58 -2.42
C LYS A 190 -11.10 27.23 -2.32
N GLN A 191 -11.48 26.25 -1.51
CA GLN A 191 -12.89 25.90 -1.27
C GLN A 191 -13.49 26.73 -0.14
N LEU A 192 -12.71 27.02 0.91
CA LEU A 192 -13.10 27.92 2.00
C LEU A 192 -13.41 29.33 1.46
N LYS A 193 -12.58 29.87 0.55
CA LYS A 193 -12.81 31.15 -0.15
C LYS A 193 -14.02 31.15 -1.14
N LYS A 194 -14.83 30.10 -1.18
CA LYS A 194 -16.13 30.09 -1.89
C LYS A 194 -17.33 30.01 -0.95
N GLN A 195 -17.08 29.91 0.36
CA GLN A 195 -18.09 29.79 1.41
C GLN A 195 -18.23 31.10 2.22
N PHE A 196 -17.35 32.07 1.92
CA PHE A 196 -17.31 33.46 2.38
C PHE A 196 -17.02 34.34 1.17
#